data_AF-A0A1V4JH20-F1
#
_entry.id   AF-A0A1V4JH20-F1
#
_cell.length_a   1.000
_cell.length_b   1.000
_cell.length_c   1.000
_cell.angle_alpha   90.00
_cell.angle_beta   90.00
_cell.angle_gamma   90.00
#
_symmetry.space_group_name_H-M   'P 1'
#
loop_
_entity.id
_entity.type
_entity.pdbx_description
1 polymer ?
#
loop_
_entity_poly.entity_id
_entity_poly.type
_entity_poly.pdbx_seq_one_letter_code
_entity_poly.pdbx_strand_id
1 'polypeptide(L)'
;MQYMELIPKEMQPVAGTEGACYRRRQLMRQLPLYDQDPAQCRGLADGELQLMEDFVKKYKAEALGVGEVALPGQAGGKEEGKAQDKSIAADKPPEATNGALERPPAGGHYRCETCKQAVPGDCPVVYADRAGYSRQWHPACFVCCRCAEPLPAPALRRLRRGTDHPTRPTGCAARSHNP
;
A
#
# COMPACT_ATOMS: atom_id res chain seq x y z
N MET A 1 8.35 -4.66 -15.31
CA MET A 1 7.53 -4.59 -14.08
C MET A 1 8.17 -5.49 -13.02
N GLN A 2 9.21 -5.00 -12.33
CA GLN A 2 10.00 -5.79 -11.36
C GLN A 2 9.18 -6.28 -10.15
N TYR A 3 8.03 -5.66 -9.85
CA TYR A 3 7.20 -6.04 -8.70
C TYR A 3 6.69 -7.49 -8.75
N MET A 4 6.29 -8.00 -9.93
CA MET A 4 5.81 -9.39 -10.04
C MET A 4 6.92 -10.40 -9.76
N GLU A 5 8.17 -10.07 -10.10
CA GLU A 5 9.35 -10.92 -9.86
C GLU A 5 9.66 -11.08 -8.37
N LEU A 6 9.17 -10.17 -7.53
CA LEU A 6 9.34 -10.19 -6.08
C LEU A 6 8.24 -10.96 -5.34
N ILE A 7 7.23 -11.46 -6.06
CA ILE A 7 6.22 -12.37 -5.53
C ILE A 7 6.70 -13.80 -5.79
N PRO A 8 6.59 -14.72 -4.80
CA PRO A 8 6.86 -16.15 -5.03
C PRO A 8 6.13 -16.67 -6.27
N LYS A 9 6.82 -17.44 -7.12
CA LYS A 9 6.31 -17.83 -8.46
C LYS A 9 4.95 -18.54 -8.39
N GLU A 10 4.79 -19.39 -7.38
CA GLU A 10 3.57 -20.12 -7.05
C GLU A 10 2.40 -19.22 -6.63
N MET A 11 2.66 -17.99 -6.18
CA MET A 11 1.65 -17.02 -5.72
C MET A 11 1.42 -15.88 -6.71
N GLN A 12 2.16 -15.83 -7.83
CA GLN A 12 1.99 -14.78 -8.83
C GLN A 12 0.62 -14.88 -9.50
N PRO A 13 -0.18 -13.79 -9.54
CA PRO A 13 -1.56 -13.81 -10.03
C PRO A 13 -1.64 -13.77 -11.56
N VAL A 14 -0.91 -14.65 -12.24
CA VAL A 14 -0.91 -14.80 -13.70
C VAL A 14 -2.17 -15.55 -14.13
N ALA A 15 -2.93 -15.02 -15.09
CA ALA A 15 -4.18 -15.62 -15.53
C ALA A 15 -3.99 -17.10 -15.92
N GLY A 16 -4.87 -17.96 -15.40
CA GLY A 16 -4.83 -19.41 -15.64
C GLY A 16 -3.89 -20.21 -14.75
N THR A 17 -3.08 -19.59 -13.89
CA THR A 17 -2.16 -20.30 -12.99
C THR A 17 -2.76 -20.60 -11.62
N GLU A 18 -2.08 -21.46 -10.85
CA GLU A 18 -2.39 -21.69 -9.44
C GLU A 18 -2.32 -20.40 -8.62
N GLY A 19 -1.37 -19.53 -8.89
CA GLY A 19 -1.24 -18.23 -8.24
C GLY A 19 -2.44 -17.30 -8.49
N ALA A 20 -3.07 -17.33 -9.67
CA ALA A 20 -4.34 -16.64 -9.88
C ALA A 20 -5.51 -17.26 -9.08
N CYS A 21 -5.55 -18.59 -8.97
CA CYS A 21 -6.54 -19.27 -8.12
C CYS A 21 -6.34 -18.92 -6.64
N TYR A 22 -5.09 -18.93 -6.17
CA TYR A 22 -4.69 -18.51 -4.84
C TYR A 22 -5.13 -17.08 -4.56
N ARG A 23 -4.80 -16.15 -5.47
CA ARG A 23 -5.16 -14.74 -5.34
C ARG A 23 -6.67 -14.54 -5.28
N ARG A 24 -7.44 -15.24 -6.10
CA ARG A 24 -8.92 -15.19 -6.05
C ARG A 24 -9.44 -15.65 -4.69
N ARG A 25 -8.91 -16.73 -4.14
CA ARG A 25 -9.27 -17.23 -2.79
C ARG A 25 -8.93 -16.23 -1.69
N GLN A 26 -7.77 -15.59 -1.78
CA GLN A 26 -7.36 -14.54 -0.85
C GLN A 26 -8.31 -13.34 -0.90
N LEU A 27 -8.63 -12.84 -2.09
CA LEU A 27 -9.55 -11.70 -2.25
C LEU A 27 -10.94 -12.00 -1.66
N MET A 28 -11.48 -13.20 -1.86
CA MET A 28 -12.76 -13.59 -1.26
C MET A 28 -12.75 -13.57 0.28
N ARG A 29 -11.60 -13.85 0.90
CA ARG A 29 -11.43 -13.81 2.36
C ARG A 29 -11.21 -12.39 2.88
N GLN A 30 -10.37 -11.63 2.19
CA GLN A 30 -9.94 -10.30 2.64
C GLN A 30 -10.95 -9.21 2.26
N LEU A 31 -11.72 -9.42 1.20
CA LEU A 31 -12.66 -8.48 0.58
C LEU A 31 -13.90 -9.23 0.06
N PRO A 32 -14.72 -9.81 0.96
CA PRO A 32 -15.90 -10.55 0.52
C PRO A 32 -16.86 -9.66 -0.27
N LEU A 33 -17.42 -10.17 -1.38
CA LEU A 33 -18.30 -9.39 -2.26
C LEU A 33 -19.55 -8.87 -1.54
N TYR A 34 -20.14 -9.67 -0.65
CA TYR A 34 -21.29 -9.29 0.17
C TYR A 34 -20.98 -8.22 1.23
N ASP A 35 -19.71 -7.92 1.51
CA ASP A 35 -19.32 -6.76 2.34
C ASP A 35 -19.18 -5.48 1.50
N GLN A 36 -19.27 -5.55 0.17
CA GLN A 36 -18.92 -4.46 -0.74
C GLN A 36 -20.03 -4.04 -1.70
N ASP A 37 -21.05 -4.88 -1.86
CA ASP A 37 -22.17 -4.68 -2.77
C ASP A 37 -23.45 -5.29 -2.17
N PRO A 38 -24.48 -4.47 -1.85
CA PRO A 38 -25.76 -4.97 -1.34
C PRO A 38 -26.42 -6.01 -2.26
N ALA A 39 -26.20 -5.95 -3.58
CA ALA A 39 -26.77 -6.91 -4.52
C ALA A 39 -26.18 -8.32 -4.38
N GLN A 40 -25.03 -8.46 -3.70
CA GLN A 40 -24.38 -9.74 -3.43
C GLN A 40 -24.81 -10.35 -2.08
N CYS A 41 -25.57 -9.62 -1.26
CA CYS A 41 -26.10 -10.09 0.01
C CYS A 41 -27.33 -10.97 -0.22
N ARG A 42 -27.24 -12.26 0.17
CA ARG A 42 -28.39 -13.16 0.16
C ARG A 42 -29.14 -13.03 1.48
N GLY A 43 -30.35 -12.48 1.46
CA GLY A 43 -31.23 -12.42 2.62
C GLY A 43 -31.29 -11.09 3.36
N LEU A 44 -31.08 -9.96 2.67
CA LEU A 44 -31.47 -8.66 3.22
C LEU A 44 -33.00 -8.57 3.21
N ALA A 45 -33.59 -8.19 4.33
CA ALA A 45 -34.99 -7.80 4.38
C ALA A 45 -35.20 -6.42 3.70
N ASP A 46 -36.44 -6.12 3.32
CA ASP A 46 -36.79 -4.89 2.58
C ASP A 46 -36.38 -3.59 3.30
N GLY A 47 -36.24 -3.61 4.64
CA GLY A 47 -35.76 -2.49 5.44
C GLY A 47 -34.24 -2.44 5.69
N GLU A 48 -33.51 -3.51 5.37
CA GLU A 48 -32.07 -3.62 5.64
C GLU A 48 -31.19 -3.20 4.45
N LEU A 49 -31.77 -3.07 3.26
CA LEU A 49 -31.07 -2.63 2.05
C LEU A 49 -30.37 -1.28 2.27
N GLN A 50 -31.09 -0.29 2.81
CA GLN A 50 -30.51 1.03 3.06
C GLN A 50 -29.37 0.97 4.09
N LEU A 51 -29.52 0.15 5.13
CA LEU A 51 -28.48 -0.06 6.14
C LEU A 51 -27.21 -0.67 5.53
N MET A 52 -27.38 -1.63 4.62
CA MET A 52 -26.26 -2.24 3.90
C MET A 52 -25.59 -1.24 2.94
N GLU A 53 -26.36 -0.42 2.22
CA GLU A 53 -25.82 0.64 1.37
C GLU A 53 -24.99 1.65 2.18
N ASP A 54 -25.51 2.10 3.31
CA ASP A 54 -24.82 3.02 4.22
C ASP A 54 -23.56 2.38 4.80
N PHE A 55 -23.63 1.10 5.19
CA PHE A 55 -22.47 0.33 5.61
C PHE A 55 -21.40 0.29 4.52
N VAL A 56 -21.75 -0.11 3.29
CA VAL A 56 -20.82 -0.21 2.16
C VAL A 56 -20.17 1.15 1.87
N LYS A 57 -20.97 2.23 1.87
CA LYS A 57 -20.47 3.60 1.66
C LYS A 57 -19.47 4.01 2.72
N LYS A 58 -19.82 3.83 4.00
CA LYS A 58 -18.93 4.14 5.13
C LYS A 58 -17.67 3.27 5.10
N TYR A 59 -17.83 1.99 4.82
CA TYR A 59 -16.75 1.01 4.76
C TYR A 59 -15.74 1.35 3.65
N LYS A 60 -16.21 1.72 2.45
CA LYS A 60 -15.37 2.19 1.34
C LYS A 60 -14.64 3.50 1.66
N ALA A 61 -15.30 4.42 2.36
CA ALA A 61 -14.73 5.75 2.66
C ALA A 61 -13.72 5.72 3.82
N GLU A 62 -14.00 4.95 4.87
CA GLU A 62 -13.25 5.03 6.13
C GLU A 62 -12.33 3.84 6.40
N ALA A 63 -12.69 2.65 5.90
CA ALA A 63 -12.00 1.43 6.25
C ALA A 63 -11.14 0.89 5.10
N LEU A 64 -11.57 1.01 3.83
CA LEU A 64 -10.76 0.64 2.67
C LEU A 64 -9.71 1.71 2.33
N GLY A 65 -8.62 1.25 1.74
CA GLY A 65 -7.47 2.04 1.32
C GLY A 65 -6.78 1.37 0.14
N VAL A 66 -5.88 2.09 -0.51
CA VAL A 66 -5.15 1.64 -1.69
C VAL A 66 -3.65 1.69 -1.38
N GLY A 67 -3.00 0.59 -1.67
CA GLY A 67 -1.56 0.45 -1.69
C GLY A 67 -0.99 0.74 -3.07
N GLU A 68 0.02 1.59 -3.11
CA GLU A 68 0.72 2.01 -4.32
C GLU A 68 2.09 1.33 -4.39
N VAL A 69 2.49 0.87 -5.58
CA VAL A 69 3.82 0.30 -5.80
C VAL A 69 4.68 1.34 -6.53
N ALA A 70 5.77 1.77 -5.89
CA ALA A 70 6.69 2.77 -6.42
C ALA A 70 8.13 2.48 -5.96
N LEU A 71 9.10 3.19 -6.54
CA LEU A 71 10.44 3.22 -5.96
C LEU A 71 10.44 4.04 -4.67
N PRO A 72 11.35 3.72 -3.73
CA PRO A 72 11.49 4.48 -2.50
C PRO A 72 11.69 5.98 -2.76
N GLY A 73 10.91 6.82 -2.08
CA GLY A 73 10.97 8.28 -2.22
C GLY A 73 10.18 8.85 -3.41
N GLN A 74 9.49 8.00 -4.19
CA GLN A 74 8.78 8.41 -5.40
C GLN A 74 7.24 8.33 -5.29
N ALA A 75 6.70 7.98 -4.12
CA ALA A 75 5.25 7.88 -3.89
C ALA A 75 4.64 9.19 -3.36
N GLY A 76 3.36 9.41 -3.69
CA GLY A 76 2.65 10.66 -3.41
C GLY A 76 2.96 11.70 -4.48
N GLY A 77 2.10 11.81 -5.50
CA GLY A 77 2.25 12.81 -6.56
C GLY A 77 2.47 14.22 -6.00
N LYS A 78 3.61 14.83 -6.36
CA LYS A 78 3.98 16.25 -6.31
C LYS A 78 3.07 17.16 -5.46
N GLU A 79 3.54 17.55 -4.27
CA GLU A 79 3.25 18.90 -3.80
C GLU A 79 4.31 19.88 -4.33
N GLU A 80 3.81 21.04 -4.70
CA GLU A 80 4.42 22.10 -5.48
C GLU A 80 5.79 22.57 -4.94
N GLY A 81 6.64 22.98 -5.88
CA GLY A 81 7.79 23.79 -5.54
C GLY A 81 7.34 25.05 -4.80
N LYS A 82 7.92 25.29 -3.63
CA LYS A 82 7.99 26.63 -3.06
C LYS A 82 9.31 26.83 -2.30
N ALA A 83 10.17 27.57 -2.99
CA ALA A 83 11.05 28.63 -2.49
C ALA A 83 11.71 28.46 -1.12
N GLN A 84 13.05 28.34 -1.14
CA GLN A 84 13.88 29.10 -0.21
C GLN A 84 14.87 29.95 -1.00
N ASP A 85 14.99 31.19 -0.53
CA ASP A 85 15.50 32.41 -1.14
C ASP A 85 16.92 32.74 -0.66
N LYS A 86 17.71 33.39 -1.54
CA LYS A 86 18.93 34.23 -1.32
C LYS A 86 20.23 33.56 -0.78
N SER A 87 21.45 33.85 -1.26
CA SER A 87 22.01 35.08 -1.89
C SER A 87 23.30 34.82 -2.71
N ILE A 88 23.37 35.45 -3.89
CA ILE A 88 24.48 36.13 -4.62
C ILE A 88 25.96 35.85 -4.24
N ALA A 89 26.78 35.41 -5.23
CA ALA A 89 27.90 36.18 -5.83
C ALA A 89 28.58 35.38 -6.98
N ALA A 90 28.88 36.08 -8.07
CA ALA A 90 29.49 35.56 -9.29
C ALA A 90 31.01 35.78 -9.31
N ASP A 91 31.80 34.80 -9.79
CA ASP A 91 32.83 34.95 -10.82
C ASP A 91 33.24 33.56 -11.40
N LYS A 92 33.91 33.52 -12.55
CA LYS A 92 33.87 32.48 -13.62
C LYS A 92 35.14 31.55 -13.65
N PRO A 93 35.41 30.71 -14.70
CA PRO A 93 35.65 29.25 -14.63
C PRO A 93 37.15 28.83 -14.87
N PRO A 94 37.49 27.53 -14.98
CA PRO A 94 37.60 26.91 -16.33
C PRO A 94 37.28 25.38 -16.41
N GLU A 95 37.57 24.84 -17.59
CA GLU A 95 37.06 23.68 -18.35
C GLU A 95 37.34 22.22 -17.91
N ALA A 96 36.44 21.36 -18.40
CA ALA A 96 36.61 20.02 -19.00
C ALA A 96 37.34 18.90 -18.25
N THR A 97 36.58 17.85 -17.89
CA THR A 97 36.92 16.45 -18.26
C THR A 97 35.84 15.45 -17.80
N ASN A 98 35.20 14.83 -18.80
CA ASN A 98 34.68 13.45 -18.86
C ASN A 98 33.60 12.97 -17.87
N GLY A 99 32.51 12.48 -18.47
CA GLY A 99 31.29 12.03 -17.81
C GLY A 99 31.49 10.89 -16.82
N ALA A 100 31.01 11.13 -15.60
CA ALA A 100 30.67 10.10 -14.64
C ALA A 100 29.16 10.17 -14.42
N LEU A 101 28.50 9.01 -14.53
CA LEU A 101 27.10 8.81 -14.19
C LEU A 101 26.85 9.39 -12.78
N GLU A 102 26.09 10.49 -12.71
CA GLU A 102 25.74 11.15 -11.45
C GLU A 102 25.09 10.12 -10.51
N ARG A 103 25.81 9.82 -9.42
CA ARG A 103 25.37 8.95 -8.34
C ARG A 103 24.27 9.67 -7.57
N PRO A 104 23.05 9.12 -7.42
CA PRO A 104 22.00 9.78 -6.65
C PRO A 104 22.45 9.97 -5.19
N PRO A 105 21.99 11.03 -4.50
CA PRO A 105 22.52 11.43 -3.21
C PRO A 105 22.36 10.35 -2.14
N ALA A 106 23.46 10.02 -1.45
CA ALA A 106 23.43 9.42 -0.12
C ALA A 106 22.82 10.42 0.87
N GLY A 107 21.97 10.07 1.83
CA GLY A 107 21.44 8.78 2.21
C GLY A 107 20.25 8.99 3.13
N GLY A 108 19.05 8.63 2.65
CA GLY A 108 17.97 8.18 3.51
C GLY A 108 17.96 6.65 3.44
N HIS A 109 18.28 5.95 4.53
CA HIS A 109 18.05 4.52 4.58
C HIS A 109 16.54 4.27 4.62
N TYR A 110 15.96 3.97 3.46
CA TYR A 110 14.61 3.46 3.35
C TYR A 110 14.48 2.18 4.18
N ARG A 111 13.47 2.10 5.05
CA ARG A 111 13.29 0.96 5.97
C ARG A 111 11.91 0.37 5.81
N CYS A 112 11.85 -0.96 5.70
CA CYS A 112 10.59 -1.68 5.66
C CYS A 112 9.91 -1.65 7.03
N GLU A 113 8.62 -1.34 7.04
CA GLU A 113 7.85 -1.22 8.28
C GLU A 113 7.57 -2.56 8.98
N THR A 114 7.58 -3.69 8.26
CA THR A 114 7.38 -5.02 8.86
C THR A 114 8.69 -5.65 9.37
N CYS A 115 9.71 -5.78 8.52
CA CYS A 115 10.96 -6.48 8.88
C CYS A 115 12.07 -5.56 9.42
N LYS A 116 11.89 -4.23 9.33
CA LYS A 116 12.85 -3.20 9.78
C LYS A 116 14.20 -3.19 9.05
N GLN A 117 14.37 -4.03 8.03
CA GLN A 117 15.55 -4.06 7.17
C GLN A 117 15.54 -2.91 6.16
N ALA A 118 16.72 -2.57 5.67
CA ALA A 118 16.90 -1.55 4.63
C ALA A 118 16.29 -1.99 3.31
N VAL A 119 15.66 -1.06 2.60
CA VAL A 119 15.16 -1.24 1.24
C VAL A 119 16.17 -0.58 0.27
N PRO A 120 16.67 -1.30 -0.75
CA PRO A 120 17.43 -0.69 -1.83
C PRO A 120 16.60 0.38 -2.57
N GLY A 121 17.23 1.48 -2.98
CA GLY A 121 16.54 2.60 -3.64
C GLY A 121 16.04 2.29 -5.05
N ASP A 122 16.53 1.22 -5.66
CA ASP A 122 16.16 0.69 -6.98
C ASP A 122 15.15 -0.47 -6.90
N CYS A 123 14.79 -0.91 -5.68
CA CYS A 123 13.81 -1.97 -5.47
C CYS A 123 12.43 -1.40 -5.20
N PRO A 124 11.35 -1.89 -5.85
CA PRO A 124 10.01 -1.37 -5.62
C PRO A 124 9.54 -1.68 -4.20
N VAL A 125 8.81 -0.73 -3.62
CA VAL A 125 8.14 -0.82 -2.33
C VAL A 125 6.66 -0.59 -2.48
N VAL A 126 5.90 -1.09 -1.51
CA VAL A 126 4.49 -0.78 -1.35
C VAL A 126 4.36 0.37 -0.37
N TYR A 127 3.61 1.41 -0.74
CA TYR A 127 3.09 2.46 0.11
C TYR A 127 1.61 2.23 0.36
N ALA A 128 1.05 2.82 1.41
CA ALA A 128 -0.36 2.68 1.75
C ALA A 128 -0.96 4.03 2.10
N ASP A 129 -1.97 4.48 1.34
CA ASP A 129 -2.60 5.80 1.51
C ASP A 129 -3.05 6.07 2.96
N ARG A 130 -3.68 5.08 3.60
CA ARG A 130 -4.20 5.18 4.97
C ARG A 130 -3.10 5.13 6.04
N ALA A 131 -1.90 4.68 5.70
CA ALA A 131 -0.76 4.64 6.61
C ALA A 131 0.18 5.85 6.42
N GLY A 132 -0.07 6.67 5.40
CA GLY A 132 0.78 7.76 4.97
C GLY A 132 1.98 7.28 4.13
N TYR A 133 2.52 8.18 3.30
CA TYR A 133 3.68 7.92 2.44
C TYR A 133 5.03 7.96 3.19
N SER A 134 5.01 8.14 4.51
CA SER A 134 6.19 8.01 5.37
C SER A 134 6.51 6.56 5.75
N ARG A 135 5.62 5.62 5.39
CA ARG A 135 5.77 4.18 5.66
C ARG A 135 5.82 3.40 4.36
N GLN A 136 6.67 2.40 4.34
CA GLN A 136 6.92 1.59 3.16
C GLN A 136 7.19 0.14 3.55
N TRP A 137 6.80 -0.78 2.66
CA TRP A 137 6.98 -2.21 2.85
C TRP A 137 7.66 -2.82 1.64
N HIS A 138 8.51 -3.82 1.84
CA HIS A 138 8.84 -4.71 0.75
C HIS A 138 7.55 -5.37 0.23
N PRO A 139 7.45 -5.69 -1.07
CA PRO A 139 6.33 -6.44 -1.65
C PRO A 139 5.95 -7.68 -0.84
N ALA A 140 6.95 -8.49 -0.46
CA ALA A 140 6.74 -9.70 0.35
C ALA A 140 6.42 -9.42 1.83
N CYS A 141 6.79 -8.25 2.34
CA CYS A 141 6.55 -7.85 3.73
C CYS A 141 5.17 -7.21 3.95
N PHE A 142 4.42 -6.97 2.88
CA PHE A 142 3.13 -6.31 2.90
C PHE A 142 1.99 -7.30 3.14
N VAL A 143 1.94 -7.80 4.37
CA VAL A 143 1.03 -8.85 4.81
C VAL A 143 0.07 -8.38 5.90
N CYS A 144 -1.05 -9.08 6.03
CA CYS A 144 -2.05 -8.85 7.05
C CYS A 144 -1.49 -9.18 8.44
N CYS A 145 -1.65 -8.29 9.41
CA CYS A 145 -1.20 -8.51 10.79
C CYS A 145 -1.98 -9.60 11.55
N ARG A 146 -3.09 -10.09 10.99
CA ARG A 146 -3.98 -11.09 11.61
C ARG A 146 -3.83 -12.48 11.02
N CYS A 147 -3.87 -12.60 9.69
CA CYS A 147 -3.77 -13.89 9.00
C CYS A 147 -2.42 -14.12 8.35
N ALA A 148 -1.48 -13.17 8.41
CA ALA A 148 -0.15 -13.23 7.78
C ALA A 148 -0.16 -13.40 6.24
N GLU A 149 -1.33 -13.30 5.62
CA GLU A 149 -1.49 -13.39 4.16
C GLU A 149 -1.09 -12.10 3.44
N PRO A 150 -0.54 -12.18 2.21
CA PRO A 150 -0.26 -11.00 1.41
C PRO A 150 -1.51 -10.15 1.16
N LEU A 151 -1.37 -8.84 1.34
CA LEU A 151 -2.46 -7.91 1.07
C LEU A 151 -2.46 -7.49 -0.41
N PRO A 152 -3.63 -7.31 -1.02
CA PRO A 152 -3.72 -6.69 -2.32
C PRO A 152 -3.23 -5.25 -2.26
N ALA A 153 -2.27 -4.92 -3.13
CA ALA A 153 -1.93 -3.52 -3.40
C ALA A 153 -3.20 -2.66 -3.60
N PRO A 154 -4.23 -3.02 -4.38
CA PRO A 154 -5.40 -2.14 -4.50
C PRO A 154 -6.43 -2.15 -3.34
N ALA A 155 -6.20 -2.83 -2.20
CA ALA A 155 -7.22 -2.87 -1.15
C ALA A 155 -6.71 -3.22 0.26
N LEU A 156 -6.42 -2.19 1.04
CA LEU A 156 -6.04 -2.30 2.44
C LEU A 156 -7.22 -1.95 3.32
N ARG A 157 -7.53 -2.77 4.33
CA ARG A 157 -8.43 -2.32 5.40
C ARG A 157 -7.61 -1.68 6.53
N ARG A 158 -8.02 -0.54 7.11
CA ARG A 158 -7.52 -0.09 8.41
C ARG A 158 -8.23 -0.86 9.52
N LEU A 159 -7.51 -1.28 10.54
CA LEU A 159 -8.08 -1.50 11.86
C LEU A 159 -7.84 -0.26 12.70
N ARG A 160 -8.92 0.40 13.13
CA ARG A 160 -8.79 1.35 14.25
C ARG A 160 -8.39 0.52 15.49
N ARG A 161 -7.28 0.86 16.15
CA ARG A 161 -7.11 0.51 17.56
C ARG A 161 -7.98 1.48 18.34
N GLY A 162 -8.91 0.97 19.14
CA GLY A 162 -9.76 1.76 20.02
C GLY A 162 -11.25 1.52 19.76
N THR A 163 -11.84 0.71 20.64
CA THR A 163 -13.26 0.66 21.01
C THR A 163 -14.28 0.62 19.87
N ASP A 164 -14.54 -0.55 19.29
CA ASP A 164 -15.83 -0.81 18.66
C ASP A 164 -16.31 -2.23 19.04
N HIS A 165 -17.60 -2.27 19.39
CA HIS A 165 -18.52 -3.36 19.78
C HIS A 165 -18.12 -4.84 19.51
N PRO A 166 -18.57 -5.81 20.33
CA PRO A 166 -18.06 -7.18 20.34
C PRO A 166 -18.57 -8.09 19.20
N THR A 167 -19.14 -7.57 18.11
CA THR A 167 -19.84 -8.41 17.12
C THR A 167 -19.20 -8.56 15.74
N ARG A 168 -17.95 -8.09 15.49
CA ARG A 168 -17.06 -8.66 14.43
C ARG A 168 -15.72 -7.91 14.28
N PRO A 169 -14.58 -8.46 14.69
CA PRO A 169 -13.28 -7.95 14.28
C PRO A 169 -12.81 -8.69 13.01
N THR A 170 -13.44 -8.49 11.83
CA THR A 170 -13.17 -9.32 10.62
C THR A 170 -12.52 -8.59 9.43
N GLY A 171 -11.64 -7.60 9.67
CA GLY A 171 -10.87 -6.96 8.59
C GLY A 171 -9.40 -7.43 8.52
N CYS A 172 -8.84 -7.62 7.32
CA CYS A 172 -7.40 -7.80 7.11
C CYS A 172 -6.70 -6.44 6.95
N ALA A 173 -5.62 -6.19 7.69
CA ALA A 173 -4.93 -4.91 7.70
C ALA A 173 -3.41 -5.06 7.68
N ALA A 174 -2.70 -4.15 7.01
CA ALA A 174 -1.24 -4.13 7.03
C ALA A 174 -0.74 -3.86 8.45
N ARG A 175 0.36 -4.50 8.83
CA ARG A 175 1.03 -4.18 10.09
C ARG A 175 1.63 -2.77 9.98
N SER A 176 1.07 -1.83 10.73
CA SER A 176 1.65 -0.52 11.01
C SER A 176 1.82 -0.36 12.51
N HIS A 177 3.01 0.03 12.96
CA HIS A 177 3.20 0.38 14.37
C HIS A 177 2.57 1.76 14.61
N ASN A 178 1.50 1.83 15.39
CA ASN A 178 1.19 3.06 16.12
C ASN A 178 1.06 2.64 17.60
N PRO A 179 1.85 3.24 18.52
CA PRO A 179 1.73 2.96 19.95
C PRO A 179 0.28 3.07 20.43
#